data_AF-A0AAD1DNP3-F1
#
_entry.id   AF-A0AAD1DNP3-F1
#
_cell.length_a   1.000
_cell.length_b   1.000
_cell.length_c   1.000
_cell.angle_alpha   90.00
_cell.angle_beta   90.00
_cell.angle_gamma   90.00
#
_symmetry.space_group_name_H-M   'P 1'
#
loop_
_entity.id
_entity.type
_entity.pdbx_description
1 polymer ?
#
loop_
_entity_poly.entity_id
_entity_poly.type
_entity_poly.pdbx_seq_one_letter_code
_entity_poly.pdbx_strand_id
1 'polypeptide(L)'
;MYKSLFKLSLLLFGFTLFSCKENRQTKSDQKQIVSTSVVKAANLNVAESSKKTSENADREVSFDIVSPFKRDDYENCYVHGSTKLIHKTDNSFMLTKKDFAITDVDFSDINYEGPGYTIYSYQSSANKNMEVIIIEGQGDIGTAWYYVVVLDGEDLVDKFYVKEPRANSENTDMKDFINVALKDKDLVLKFKKDKIARYSKPMANLRTEGSYLCLDKKIK
;
A
#
# COMPACT_ATOMS: atom_id res chain seq x y z
N MET A 1 0.04 36.92 44.66
CA MET A 1 1.45 36.55 44.97
C MET A 1 2.12 36.05 43.70
N TYR A 2 3.37 36.43 43.52
CA TYR A 2 4.14 36.49 42.28
C TYR A 2 4.92 35.18 41.96
N LYS A 3 5.28 35.03 40.67
CA LYS A 3 6.38 34.25 40.04
C LYS A 3 6.08 32.77 39.67
N SER A 4 6.05 32.38 38.38
CA SER A 4 7.10 32.36 37.33
C SER A 4 8.13 31.24 37.52
N LEU A 5 8.25 30.32 36.54
CA LEU A 5 9.37 30.31 35.59
C LEU A 5 9.32 29.11 34.61
N PHE A 6 9.33 29.46 33.33
CA PHE A 6 9.79 28.68 32.19
C PHE A 6 11.19 28.09 32.42
N LYS A 7 11.45 26.86 31.93
CA LYS A 7 12.80 26.47 31.44
C LYS A 7 12.71 25.58 30.21
N LEU A 8 13.01 26.22 29.08
CA LEU A 8 13.43 25.65 27.81
C LEU A 8 14.87 25.13 27.96
N SER A 9 15.15 23.92 27.47
CA SER A 9 16.52 23.44 27.29
C SER A 9 16.68 23.01 25.83
N LEU A 10 17.36 23.88 25.09
CA LEU A 10 17.89 23.67 23.76
C LEU A 10 19.38 23.38 23.93
N LEU A 11 19.91 22.31 23.36
CA LEU A 11 21.35 22.18 23.12
C LEU A 11 21.61 21.43 21.81
N LEU A 12 22.13 22.22 20.87
CA LEU A 12 22.80 21.86 19.62
C LEU A 12 24.14 21.15 19.89
N PHE A 13 24.72 20.65 18.80
CA PHE A 13 26.11 20.25 18.49
C PHE A 13 26.24 18.73 18.21
N GLY A 14 26.77 18.28 17.07
CA GLY A 14 27.49 19.00 16.03
C GLY A 14 27.79 18.17 14.78
N PHE A 15 28.28 18.91 13.78
CA PHE A 15 28.81 18.47 12.50
C PHE A 15 29.95 17.45 12.63
N THR A 16 30.00 16.46 11.73
CA THR A 16 31.25 16.11 11.03
C THR A 16 30.95 15.71 9.58
N LEU A 17 31.65 16.36 8.65
CA LEU A 17 31.81 16.02 7.24
C LEU A 17 33.18 15.34 7.08
N PHE A 18 33.24 14.16 6.46
CA PHE A 18 34.43 13.61 5.79
C PHE A 18 33.91 12.70 4.66
N SER A 19 33.89 13.17 3.41
CA SER A 19 34.96 13.19 2.39
C SER A 19 35.17 11.86 1.66
N CYS A 20 35.16 11.98 0.34
CA CYS A 20 35.28 10.94 -0.68
C CYS A 20 36.63 10.23 -0.65
N LYS A 21 36.65 8.96 -1.07
CA LYS A 21 37.77 8.47 -1.89
C LYS A 21 37.35 7.35 -2.83
N GLU A 22 37.32 7.72 -4.10
CA GLU A 22 37.37 6.88 -5.29
C GLU A 22 38.65 6.05 -5.30
N ASN A 23 38.58 4.79 -5.74
CA ASN A 23 39.77 4.05 -6.14
C ASN A 23 39.50 3.31 -7.46
N ARG A 24 40.22 3.75 -8.49
CA ARG A 24 40.35 3.11 -9.81
C ARG A 24 41.82 2.74 -10.01
N GLN A 25 42.08 1.48 -10.33
CA GLN A 25 43.25 0.97 -11.08
C GLN A 25 42.81 -0.37 -11.68
N THR A 26 42.64 -0.60 -13.00
CA THR A 26 43.64 -0.74 -14.10
C THR A 26 44.80 -1.68 -13.70
N LYS A 27 45.20 -2.74 -14.43
CA LYS A 27 45.36 -2.99 -15.88
C LYS A 27 45.60 -4.52 -16.09
N SER A 28 45.09 -5.12 -17.18
CA SER A 28 45.85 -5.73 -18.32
C SER A 28 46.30 -7.19 -18.06
N ASP A 29 46.38 -8.15 -19.00
CA ASP A 29 46.61 -8.17 -20.46
C ASP A 29 46.04 -9.49 -21.06
N GLN A 30 45.30 -9.44 -22.18
CA GLN A 30 45.70 -9.75 -23.58
C GLN A 30 46.05 -11.21 -23.96
N LYS A 31 45.27 -11.76 -24.91
CA LYS A 31 45.67 -12.18 -26.28
C LYS A 31 44.43 -12.81 -26.97
N GLN A 32 43.79 -12.16 -27.96
CA GLN A 32 44.10 -12.10 -29.41
C GLN A 32 44.20 -13.51 -30.04
N ILE A 33 43.37 -13.84 -31.04
CA ILE A 33 43.76 -13.84 -32.48
C ILE A 33 42.55 -13.94 -33.44
N VAL A 34 42.48 -12.97 -34.38
CA VAL A 34 42.18 -13.04 -35.84
C VAL A 34 40.78 -13.53 -36.27
N SER A 35 39.85 -12.63 -36.66
CA SER A 35 39.57 -12.04 -38.00
C SER A 35 39.27 -13.08 -39.11
N THR A 36 38.16 -12.97 -39.84
CA THR A 36 38.12 -12.28 -41.14
C THR A 36 36.67 -11.95 -41.56
N SER A 37 36.52 -10.74 -42.09
CA SER A 37 35.39 -10.06 -42.77
C SER A 37 34.73 -10.79 -43.94
N VAL A 38 33.43 -10.53 -44.21
CA VAL A 38 32.89 -10.09 -45.53
C VAL A 38 31.55 -9.36 -45.34
N VAL A 39 31.44 -8.18 -45.96
CA VAL A 39 30.27 -7.29 -46.10
C VAL A 39 29.35 -7.78 -47.24
N LYS A 40 28.02 -7.76 -47.06
CA LYS A 40 27.10 -7.47 -48.18
C LYS A 40 25.66 -7.08 -47.78
N ALA A 41 25.31 -5.87 -48.23
CA ALA A 41 24.07 -5.43 -48.86
C ALA A 41 22.75 -5.36 -48.06
N ALA A 42 22.19 -4.15 -48.14
CA ALA A 42 20.87 -3.73 -47.75
C ALA A 42 19.74 -4.58 -48.36
N ASN A 43 18.68 -4.78 -47.58
CA ASN A 43 17.32 -4.88 -48.09
C ASN A 43 16.43 -4.02 -47.19
N LEU A 44 16.14 -2.81 -47.68
CA LEU A 44 14.96 -2.05 -47.30
C LEU A 44 13.75 -2.85 -47.81
N ASN A 45 12.92 -3.35 -46.89
CA ASN A 45 11.53 -3.63 -47.18
C ASN A 45 10.70 -3.04 -46.04
N VAL A 46 10.15 -1.88 -46.34
CA VAL A 46 8.97 -1.32 -45.69
C VAL A 46 7.85 -2.34 -45.87
N ALA A 47 7.44 -2.96 -44.78
CA ALA A 47 6.16 -3.61 -44.67
C ALA A 47 5.51 -3.10 -43.39
N GLU A 48 4.76 -2.00 -43.53
CA GLU A 48 3.61 -1.73 -42.67
C GLU A 48 2.70 -2.94 -42.72
N SER A 49 2.84 -3.82 -41.74
CA SER A 49 1.77 -4.71 -41.35
C SER A 49 1.58 -4.47 -39.87
N SER A 50 0.78 -3.43 -39.61
CA SER A 50 -0.07 -3.25 -38.45
C SER A 50 -0.30 -4.54 -37.68
N LYS A 51 0.65 -4.87 -36.81
CA LYS A 51 0.39 -5.80 -35.72
C LYS A 51 -0.45 -4.98 -34.76
N LYS A 52 -1.76 -5.08 -34.97
CA LYS A 52 -2.80 -4.68 -34.04
C LYS A 52 -2.40 -5.29 -32.69
N THR A 53 -1.70 -4.51 -31.87
CA THR A 53 -1.41 -4.89 -30.48
C THR A 53 -2.78 -5.21 -29.90
N SER A 54 -2.93 -6.37 -29.28
CA SER A 54 -4.17 -6.73 -28.62
C SER A 54 -4.42 -5.73 -27.48
N GLU A 55 -5.08 -4.62 -27.80
CA GLU A 55 -5.71 -3.74 -26.82
C GLU A 55 -6.77 -4.60 -26.13
N ASN A 56 -6.59 -4.82 -24.82
CA ASN A 56 -7.32 -5.74 -23.92
C ASN A 56 -6.62 -7.07 -23.60
N ALA A 57 -5.30 -7.04 -23.39
CA ALA A 57 -4.76 -7.90 -22.34
C ALA A 57 -5.20 -7.30 -20.99
N ASP A 58 -6.16 -7.95 -20.33
CA ASP A 58 -6.50 -7.94 -18.90
C ASP A 58 -5.41 -7.29 -17.99
N ARG A 59 -5.31 -5.95 -17.97
CA ARG A 59 -4.22 -5.23 -17.29
C ARG A 59 -4.58 -5.05 -15.83
N GLU A 60 -4.03 -5.92 -15.00
CA GLU A 60 -4.03 -5.71 -13.56
C GLU A 60 -3.15 -4.50 -13.20
N VAL A 61 -3.72 -3.56 -12.45
CA VAL A 61 -3.03 -2.40 -11.87
C VAL A 61 -2.75 -2.69 -10.41
N SER A 62 -1.47 -2.76 -10.02
CA SER A 62 -1.09 -2.94 -8.62
C SER A 62 -1.09 -1.62 -7.87
N PHE A 63 -1.51 -1.65 -6.59
CA PHE A 63 -1.31 -0.57 -5.64
C PHE A 63 -0.03 -0.86 -4.84
N ASP A 64 1.09 -0.51 -5.44
CA ASP A 64 2.45 -0.86 -5.02
C ASP A 64 3.06 0.11 -4.00
N ILE A 65 2.46 1.29 -3.83
CA ILE A 65 2.91 2.31 -2.88
C ILE A 65 2.07 2.17 -1.61
N VAL A 66 2.65 1.54 -0.59
CA VAL A 66 1.97 1.25 0.68
C VAL A 66 2.58 2.09 1.80
N SER A 67 1.76 2.87 2.50
CA SER A 67 2.22 3.80 3.54
C SER A 67 1.27 3.81 4.74
N PRO A 68 1.79 3.77 5.98
CA PRO A 68 0.95 3.78 7.17
C PRO A 68 0.38 5.18 7.42
N PHE A 69 -0.82 5.24 8.00
CA PHE A 69 -1.28 6.45 8.66
C PHE A 69 -0.51 6.63 9.98
N LYS A 70 -0.23 7.88 10.32
CA LYS A 70 0.35 8.23 11.62
C LYS A 70 -0.76 8.65 12.56
N ARG A 71 -0.73 8.14 13.79
CA ARG A 71 -1.58 8.63 14.86
C ARG A 71 -1.12 10.01 15.30
N ASP A 72 -2.04 10.96 15.34
CA ASP A 72 -1.88 12.28 15.95
C ASP A 72 -2.74 12.32 17.20
N ASP A 73 -2.08 12.20 18.36
CA ASP A 73 -2.76 12.19 19.67
C ASP A 73 -3.30 13.57 20.07
N TYR A 74 -2.78 14.67 19.48
CA TYR A 74 -3.26 16.02 19.80
C TYR A 74 -4.56 16.32 19.06
N GLU A 75 -4.64 15.97 17.78
CA GLU A 75 -5.85 16.12 16.97
C GLU A 75 -6.82 14.93 17.11
N ASN A 76 -6.45 13.91 17.90
CA ASN A 76 -7.19 12.66 18.07
C ASN A 76 -7.61 12.04 16.72
N CYS A 77 -6.64 11.86 15.82
CA CYS A 77 -6.91 11.37 14.47
C CYS A 77 -5.76 10.52 13.92
N TYR A 78 -6.02 9.85 12.79
CA TYR A 78 -4.98 9.23 11.97
C TYR A 78 -4.78 10.05 10.70
N VAL A 79 -3.52 10.32 10.32
CA VAL A 79 -3.17 11.20 9.20
C VAL A 79 -2.25 10.52 8.20
N HIS A 80 -2.58 10.65 6.92
CA HIS A 80 -1.73 10.28 5.79
C HIS A 80 -1.87 11.31 4.65
N GLY A 81 -0.82 12.11 4.41
CA GLY A 81 -0.87 13.19 3.42
C GLY A 81 -2.01 14.17 3.72
N SER A 82 -2.91 14.38 2.76
CA SER A 82 -4.11 15.21 2.93
C SER A 82 -5.32 14.44 3.47
N THR A 83 -5.19 13.14 3.75
CA THR A 83 -6.28 12.27 4.19
C THR A 83 -6.23 12.11 5.71
N LYS A 84 -7.36 12.29 6.40
CA LYS A 84 -7.47 12.12 7.86
C LYS A 84 -8.64 11.24 8.24
N LEU A 85 -8.49 10.43 9.28
CA LEU A 85 -9.56 9.72 9.98
C LEU A 85 -9.68 10.31 11.37
N ILE A 86 -10.68 11.17 11.56
CA ILE A 86 -10.91 11.91 12.81
C ILE A 86 -11.86 11.10 13.69
N HIS A 87 -11.47 10.80 14.93
CA HIS A 87 -12.33 10.06 15.84
C HIS A 87 -13.63 10.82 16.13
N LYS A 88 -14.77 10.16 15.89
CA LYS A 88 -16.09 10.60 16.40
C LYS A 88 -16.45 9.86 17.69
N THR A 89 -16.10 8.58 17.74
CA THR A 89 -16.16 7.71 18.93
C THR A 89 -14.95 6.77 18.93
N ASP A 90 -14.86 5.86 19.90
CA ASP A 90 -13.82 4.82 19.93
C ASP A 90 -13.90 3.88 18.71
N ASN A 91 -15.11 3.73 18.15
CA ASN A 91 -15.43 2.79 17.08
C ASN A 91 -15.91 3.48 15.80
N SER A 92 -15.76 4.79 15.67
CA SER A 92 -16.15 5.49 14.44
C SER A 92 -15.28 6.69 14.13
N PHE A 93 -15.13 6.95 12.83
CA PHE A 93 -14.29 7.98 12.26
C PHE A 93 -15.06 8.81 11.24
N MET A 94 -14.75 10.09 11.16
CA MET A 94 -15.01 10.89 9.97
C MET A 94 -13.77 10.84 9.07
N LEU A 95 -13.92 10.31 7.86
CA LEU A 95 -12.87 10.36 6.84
C LEU A 95 -12.93 11.71 6.12
N THR A 96 -11.81 12.41 6.07
CA THR A 96 -11.64 13.66 5.33
C THR A 96 -10.48 13.58 4.35
N LYS A 97 -10.54 14.37 3.28
CA LYS A 97 -9.45 14.56 2.32
C LYS A 97 -9.37 16.01 1.88
N LYS A 98 -8.19 16.63 2.00
CA LYS A 98 -7.97 18.08 1.80
C LYS A 98 -9.01 18.92 2.57
N ASP A 99 -9.28 18.51 3.80
CA ASP A 99 -10.26 19.13 4.71
C ASP A 99 -11.74 19.03 4.31
N PHE A 100 -12.07 18.31 3.22
CA PHE A 100 -13.45 17.96 2.88
C PHE A 100 -13.86 16.65 3.54
N ALA A 101 -15.05 16.60 4.14
CA ALA A 101 -15.64 15.38 4.66
C ALA A 101 -16.08 14.46 3.51
N ILE A 102 -15.62 13.21 3.54
CA ILE A 102 -15.86 12.22 2.49
C ILE A 102 -16.97 11.27 2.93
N THR A 103 -16.78 10.61 4.08
CA THR A 103 -17.74 9.64 4.60
C THR A 103 -17.49 9.36 6.08
N ASP A 104 -18.53 8.88 6.77
CA ASP A 104 -18.37 8.25 8.08
C ASP A 104 -17.94 6.79 7.90
N VAL A 105 -17.01 6.36 8.73
CA VAL A 105 -16.57 4.97 8.89
C VAL A 105 -16.99 4.54 10.30
N ASP A 106 -17.97 3.65 10.39
CA ASP A 106 -18.59 3.27 11.66
C ASP A 106 -18.50 1.76 11.87
N PHE A 107 -17.98 1.37 13.04
CA PHE A 107 -17.80 0.01 13.52
C PHE A 107 -18.63 -0.28 14.76
N SER A 108 -19.61 0.56 15.11
CA SER A 108 -20.42 0.39 16.30
C SER A 108 -21.24 -0.92 16.27
N ASP A 109 -21.69 -1.33 15.08
CA ASP A 109 -22.49 -2.56 14.91
C ASP A 109 -21.72 -3.86 15.20
N ILE A 110 -20.38 -3.82 15.22
CA ILE A 110 -19.54 -5.00 15.45
C ILE A 110 -19.05 -5.12 16.89
N ASN A 111 -19.47 -4.24 17.81
CA ASN A 111 -19.10 -4.23 19.23
C ASN A 111 -17.59 -4.46 19.43
N TYR A 112 -16.79 -3.71 18.70
CA TYR A 112 -15.34 -3.86 18.74
C TYR A 112 -14.77 -3.25 20.02
N GLU A 113 -14.00 -4.05 20.77
CA GLU A 113 -13.35 -3.64 22.04
C GLU A 113 -11.82 -3.86 21.98
N GLY A 114 -11.24 -3.92 20.77
CA GLY A 114 -9.82 -4.21 20.59
C GLY A 114 -8.89 -3.04 20.95
N PRO A 115 -7.57 -3.27 20.97
CA PRO A 115 -6.58 -2.31 21.48
C PRO A 115 -6.36 -1.08 20.59
N GLY A 116 -6.92 -1.05 19.39
CA GLY A 116 -6.81 0.07 18.46
C GLY A 116 -6.83 -0.35 17.00
N TYR A 117 -6.29 0.48 16.13
CA TYR A 117 -6.33 0.28 14.69
C TYR A 117 -4.94 0.42 14.07
N THR A 118 -4.66 -0.42 13.09
CA THR A 118 -3.53 -0.20 12.17
C THR A 118 -4.10 0.15 10.80
N ILE A 119 -3.62 1.24 10.20
CA ILE A 119 -4.25 1.81 9.00
C ILE A 119 -3.20 2.10 7.95
N TYR A 120 -3.43 1.63 6.73
CA TYR A 120 -2.54 1.82 5.59
C TYR A 120 -3.27 2.41 4.40
N SER A 121 -2.58 3.31 3.70
CA SER A 121 -2.92 3.79 2.37
C SER A 121 -2.17 2.95 1.34
N TYR A 122 -2.90 2.45 0.34
CA TYR A 122 -2.40 1.75 -0.83
C TYR A 122 -2.67 2.64 -2.04
N GLN A 123 -1.61 3.04 -2.74
CA GLN A 123 -1.65 3.90 -3.91
C GLN A 123 -0.96 3.21 -5.09
N SER A 124 -1.37 3.55 -6.30
CA SER A 124 -0.77 3.00 -7.52
C SER A 124 0.04 4.06 -8.26
N SER A 125 1.27 3.70 -8.64
CA SER A 125 2.06 4.53 -9.56
C SER A 125 1.40 4.68 -10.95
N ALA A 126 0.60 3.69 -11.36
CA ALA A 126 -0.12 3.65 -12.64
C ALA A 126 -1.53 4.26 -12.58
N ASN A 127 -2.18 4.25 -11.42
CA ASN A 127 -3.45 4.94 -11.16
C ASN A 127 -3.31 5.88 -9.96
N LYS A 128 -2.87 7.11 -10.22
CA LYS A 128 -2.51 8.09 -9.18
C LYS A 128 -3.71 8.73 -8.48
N ASN A 129 -4.91 8.63 -9.06
CA ASN A 129 -6.10 9.23 -8.46
C ASN A 129 -6.72 8.30 -7.42
N MET A 130 -6.62 6.99 -7.64
CA MET A 130 -7.22 5.98 -6.77
C MET A 130 -6.36 5.71 -5.53
N GLU A 131 -7.01 5.69 -4.37
CA GLU A 131 -6.41 5.37 -3.08
C GLU A 131 -7.28 4.33 -2.38
N VAL A 132 -6.66 3.25 -1.91
CA VAL A 132 -7.33 2.22 -1.11
C VAL A 132 -6.81 2.31 0.32
N ILE A 133 -7.70 2.63 1.25
CA ILE A 133 -7.39 2.69 2.67
C ILE A 133 -7.90 1.40 3.30
N ILE A 134 -7.00 0.67 3.97
CA ILE A 134 -7.38 -0.51 4.74
C ILE A 134 -7.14 -0.20 6.22
N ILE A 135 -8.20 -0.38 7.01
CA ILE A 135 -8.23 -0.26 8.47
C ILE A 135 -8.28 -1.68 9.02
N GLU A 136 -7.27 -2.08 9.78
CA GLU A 136 -7.24 -3.31 10.55
C GLU A 136 -7.74 -3.04 11.98
N GLY A 137 -8.79 -3.76 12.40
CA GLY A 137 -9.13 -3.92 13.81
C GLY A 137 -8.35 -5.09 14.41
N GLN A 138 -7.61 -4.84 15.49
CA GLN A 138 -6.83 -5.82 16.23
C GLN A 138 -7.65 -6.45 17.36
N GLY A 139 -7.39 -7.68 17.74
CA GLY A 139 -8.06 -8.36 18.85
C GLY A 139 -7.07 -9.18 19.67
N ASP A 140 -7.58 -9.89 20.67
CA ASP A 140 -6.78 -10.63 21.65
C ASP A 140 -5.79 -11.63 21.03
N ILE A 141 -6.09 -12.17 19.85
CA ILE A 141 -5.27 -13.18 19.18
C ILE A 141 -4.73 -12.71 17.83
N GLY A 142 -4.63 -11.40 17.57
CA GLY A 142 -4.13 -10.84 16.31
C GLY A 142 -5.23 -10.10 15.55
N THR A 143 -5.34 -10.22 14.22
CA THR A 143 -6.34 -9.45 13.48
C THR A 143 -7.77 -9.93 13.80
N ALA A 144 -8.67 -8.99 14.08
CA ALA A 144 -10.10 -9.25 14.23
C ALA A 144 -10.84 -9.14 12.88
N TRP A 145 -10.50 -8.14 12.06
CA TRP A 145 -11.15 -7.84 10.78
C TRP A 145 -10.43 -6.72 10.02
N TYR A 146 -10.83 -6.51 8.76
CA TYR A 146 -10.43 -5.37 7.93
C TYR A 146 -11.65 -4.59 7.44
N TYR A 147 -11.49 -3.28 7.32
CA TYR A 147 -12.43 -2.41 6.63
C TYR A 147 -11.70 -1.68 5.52
N VAL A 148 -12.29 -1.71 4.32
CA VAL A 148 -11.68 -1.15 3.12
C VAL A 148 -12.48 0.06 2.68
N VAL A 149 -11.81 1.17 2.39
CA VAL A 149 -12.37 2.36 1.76
C VAL A 149 -11.61 2.62 0.47
N VAL A 150 -12.34 2.82 -0.63
CA VAL A 150 -11.79 3.11 -1.95
C VAL A 150 -12.18 4.52 -2.34
N LEU A 151 -11.18 5.36 -2.59
CA LEU A 151 -11.34 6.73 -3.04
C LEU A 151 -10.84 6.87 -4.48
N ASP A 152 -11.49 7.71 -5.27
CA ASP A 152 -10.99 8.20 -6.56
C ASP A 152 -10.90 9.72 -6.48
N GLY A 153 -9.68 10.24 -6.24
CA GLY A 153 -9.48 11.63 -5.87
C GLY A 153 -10.10 11.95 -4.52
N GLU A 154 -11.16 12.77 -4.53
CA GLU A 154 -11.95 13.19 -3.36
C GLU A 154 -13.31 12.48 -3.31
N ASP A 155 -13.61 11.58 -4.25
CA ASP A 155 -14.88 10.86 -4.29
C ASP A 155 -14.76 9.49 -3.61
N LEU A 156 -15.77 9.13 -2.82
CA LEU A 156 -15.93 7.77 -2.30
C LEU A 156 -16.45 6.86 -3.42
N VAL A 157 -15.65 5.87 -3.81
CA VAL A 157 -16.05 4.85 -4.79
C VAL A 157 -16.79 3.71 -4.10
N ASP A 158 -16.18 3.12 -3.08
CA ASP A 158 -16.81 2.03 -2.33
C ASP A 158 -16.22 1.93 -0.92
N LYS A 159 -16.95 1.25 -0.03
CA LYS A 159 -16.45 0.86 1.28
C LYS A 159 -17.11 -0.44 1.74
N PHE A 160 -16.32 -1.34 2.33
CA PHE A 160 -16.83 -2.65 2.71
C PHE A 160 -15.99 -3.33 3.79
N TYR A 161 -16.64 -4.25 4.50
CA TYR A 161 -16.05 -5.04 5.57
C TYR A 161 -15.51 -6.37 5.05
N VAL A 162 -14.36 -6.80 5.57
CA VAL A 162 -13.71 -8.07 5.26
C VAL A 162 -13.35 -8.76 6.56
N LYS A 163 -14.07 -9.85 6.89
CA LYS A 163 -13.87 -10.59 8.13
C LYS A 163 -12.71 -11.60 8.07
N GLU A 164 -12.46 -12.16 6.89
CA GLU A 164 -11.48 -13.21 6.66
C GLU A 164 -10.83 -12.98 5.28
N PRO A 165 -9.70 -13.62 4.95
CA PRO A 165 -8.78 -14.32 5.87
C PRO A 165 -8.09 -13.34 6.82
N ARG A 166 -7.68 -13.79 8.00
CA ARG A 166 -7.03 -12.97 9.03
C ARG A 166 -5.56 -13.35 9.18
N ALA A 167 -4.69 -12.36 9.40
CA ALA A 167 -3.31 -12.58 9.82
C ALA A 167 -3.20 -12.62 11.34
N ASN A 168 -2.08 -13.14 11.86
CA ASN A 168 -1.73 -12.90 13.25
C ASN A 168 -0.97 -11.56 13.32
N SER A 169 -1.67 -10.47 13.65
CA SER A 169 -1.09 -9.13 13.71
C SER A 169 0.01 -8.97 14.77
N GLU A 170 0.19 -9.92 15.71
CA GLU A 170 1.33 -9.92 16.63
C GLU A 170 2.67 -10.16 15.92
N ASN A 171 2.65 -10.81 14.74
CA ASN A 171 3.86 -11.21 14.04
C ASN A 171 3.85 -10.94 12.52
N THR A 172 2.76 -10.38 12.01
CA THR A 172 2.57 -10.10 10.59
C THR A 172 1.93 -8.73 10.44
N ASP A 173 2.68 -7.80 9.85
CA ASP A 173 2.16 -6.49 9.48
C ASP A 173 1.15 -6.65 8.32
N MET A 174 0.05 -5.90 8.35
CA MET A 174 -0.99 -5.93 7.33
C MET A 174 -0.41 -5.72 5.91
N LYS A 175 0.58 -4.83 5.75
CA LYS A 175 1.21 -4.57 4.44
C LYS A 175 1.96 -5.78 3.86
N ASP A 176 2.41 -6.70 4.72
CA ASP A 176 3.12 -7.92 4.31
C ASP A 176 2.14 -9.09 4.05
N PHE A 177 0.87 -8.90 4.43
CA PHE A 177 -0.19 -9.88 4.30
C PHE A 177 -1.12 -9.61 3.13
N ILE A 178 -1.53 -8.35 2.93
CA ILE A 178 -2.53 -7.93 1.95
C ILE A 178 -1.85 -7.13 0.85
N ASN A 179 -1.91 -7.65 -0.38
CA ASN A 179 -1.62 -6.87 -1.58
C ASN A 179 -2.93 -6.43 -2.22
N VAL A 180 -2.93 -5.25 -2.83
CA VAL A 180 -4.11 -4.68 -3.48
C VAL A 180 -3.84 -4.50 -4.96
N ALA A 181 -4.81 -4.89 -5.79
CA ALA A 181 -4.79 -4.67 -7.23
C ALA A 181 -6.17 -4.26 -7.72
N LEU A 182 -6.23 -3.61 -8.88
CA LEU A 182 -7.45 -3.39 -9.66
C LEU A 182 -7.33 -4.19 -10.94
N LYS A 183 -8.32 -5.03 -11.20
CA LYS A 183 -8.40 -5.83 -12.42
C LYS A 183 -9.75 -5.58 -13.07
N ASP A 184 -9.74 -5.00 -14.26
CA ASP A 184 -10.92 -4.43 -14.92
C ASP A 184 -11.66 -3.40 -14.04
N LYS A 185 -12.72 -3.81 -13.36
CA LYS A 185 -13.54 -3.02 -12.42
C LYS A 185 -13.65 -3.65 -11.04
N ASP A 186 -12.89 -4.71 -10.79
CA ASP A 186 -12.89 -5.42 -9.53
C ASP A 186 -11.62 -5.06 -8.75
N LEU A 187 -11.81 -4.60 -7.52
CA LEU A 187 -10.74 -4.51 -6.54
C LEU A 187 -10.40 -5.92 -6.07
N VAL A 188 -9.14 -6.30 -6.18
CA VAL A 188 -8.62 -7.61 -5.80
C VAL A 188 -7.76 -7.46 -4.55
N LEU A 189 -8.23 -8.02 -3.43
CA LEU A 189 -7.42 -8.15 -2.22
C LEU A 189 -6.73 -9.52 -2.24
N LYS A 190 -5.40 -9.54 -2.33
CA LYS A 190 -4.57 -10.74 -2.40
C LYS A 190 -3.93 -11.01 -1.03
N PHE A 191 -4.46 -12.00 -0.31
CA PHE A 191 -3.99 -12.43 1.01
C PHE A 191 -2.92 -13.50 0.88
N LYS A 192 -1.76 -13.29 1.50
CA LYS A 192 -0.63 -14.23 1.42
C LYS A 192 -0.89 -15.50 2.25
N LYS A 193 -0.92 -16.66 1.60
CA LYS A 193 -1.36 -17.94 2.21
C LYS A 193 -0.53 -18.37 3.42
N ASP A 194 0.79 -18.20 3.35
CA ASP A 194 1.73 -18.56 4.41
C ASP A 194 1.64 -17.65 5.65
N LYS A 195 0.87 -16.56 5.57
CA LYS A 195 0.64 -15.58 6.63
C LYS A 195 -0.78 -15.63 7.21
N ILE A 196 -1.64 -16.50 6.69
CA ILE A 196 -2.98 -16.70 7.23
C ILE A 196 -2.86 -17.32 8.63
N ALA A 197 -3.52 -16.70 9.60
CA ALA A 197 -3.55 -17.18 10.97
C ALA A 197 -4.28 -18.51 11.08
N ARG A 198 -3.83 -19.39 11.98
CA ARG A 198 -4.46 -20.70 12.22
C ARG A 198 -5.91 -20.60 12.69
N TYR A 199 -6.29 -19.49 13.33
CA TYR A 199 -7.66 -19.24 13.78
C TYR A 199 -8.55 -18.60 12.70
N SER A 200 -7.98 -18.20 11.55
CA SER A 200 -8.73 -17.68 10.43
C SER A 200 -9.66 -18.77 9.89
N LYS A 201 -10.91 -18.40 9.64
CA LYS A 201 -11.90 -19.36 9.13
C LYS A 201 -11.78 -19.49 7.62
N PRO A 202 -11.93 -20.70 7.05
CA PRO A 202 -12.00 -20.88 5.62
C PRO A 202 -13.16 -20.07 5.01
N MET A 203 -12.94 -19.53 3.82
CA MET A 203 -13.98 -18.88 3.02
C MET A 203 -14.15 -19.58 1.67
N ALA A 204 -15.40 -19.86 1.30
CA ALA A 204 -15.71 -20.59 0.07
C ALA A 204 -15.54 -19.76 -1.22
N ASN A 205 -15.60 -18.43 -1.13
CA ASN A 205 -15.67 -17.54 -2.29
C ASN A 205 -14.34 -16.84 -2.61
N LEU A 206 -13.21 -17.44 -2.22
CA LEU A 206 -11.88 -16.90 -2.52
C LEU A 206 -11.25 -17.67 -3.67
N ARG A 207 -10.80 -16.94 -4.69
CA ARG A 207 -10.01 -17.49 -5.78
C ARG A 207 -8.59 -17.76 -5.28
N THR A 208 -7.94 -18.79 -5.82
CA THR A 208 -6.53 -19.07 -5.55
C THR A 208 -5.66 -18.58 -6.70
N GLU A 209 -4.57 -17.89 -6.39
CA GLU A 209 -3.57 -17.42 -7.36
C GLU A 209 -2.17 -17.60 -6.78
N GLY A 210 -1.47 -18.68 -7.16
CA GLY A 210 -0.14 -19.00 -6.63
C GLY A 210 -0.13 -19.02 -5.09
N SER A 211 0.70 -18.16 -4.49
CA SER A 211 0.85 -17.99 -3.04
C SER A 211 -0.25 -17.16 -2.37
N TYR A 212 -1.29 -16.74 -3.10
CA TYR A 212 -2.35 -15.86 -2.61
C TYR A 212 -3.73 -16.51 -2.65
N LEU A 213 -4.57 -16.13 -1.67
CA LEU A 213 -6.03 -16.19 -1.78
C LEU A 213 -6.52 -14.81 -2.17
N CYS A 214 -7.39 -14.72 -3.16
CA CYS A 214 -7.87 -13.48 -3.74
C CYS A 214 -9.36 -13.30 -3.45
N LEU A 215 -9.71 -12.16 -2.85
CA LEU A 215 -11.07 -11.66 -2.79
C LEU A 215 -11.27 -10.66 -3.92
N ASP A 216 -12.03 -11.05 -4.94
CA ASP A 216 -12.40 -10.18 -6.05
C ASP A 216 -13.70 -9.45 -5.67
N LYS A 217 -13.66 -8.11 -5.63
CA LYS A 217 -14.78 -7.24 -5.21
C LYS A 217 -15.07 -6.21 -6.27
N LYS A 218 -16.25 -6.31 -6.89
CA LYS A 218 -16.77 -5.24 -7.75
C LYS A 218 -16.99 -3.97 -6.92
N ILE A 219 -16.35 -2.88 -7.35
CA ILE A 219 -16.52 -1.53 -6.78
C ILE A 219 -17.52 -0.74 -7.64
N LYS A 220 -18.23 0.21 -7.02
CA LYS A 220 -19.38 0.90 -7.62
C LYS A 220 -18.99 1.99 -8.60
#